data_AF-F9VFU8-F1
#
_entry.id   AF-F9VFU8-F1
#
_cell.length_a   1.000
_cell.length_b   1.000
_cell.length_c   1.000
_cell.angle_alpha   90.00
_cell.angle_beta   90.00
_cell.angle_gamma   90.00
#
_symmetry.space_group_name_H-M   'P 1'
#
loop_
_entity.id
_entity.type
_entity.pdbx_description
1 polymer ?
#
loop_
_entity_poly.entity_id
_entity_poly.type
_entity_poly.pdbx_seq_one_letter_code
_entity_poly.pdbx_strand_id
1 'polypeptide(L)'
;MFYGENTLGVLIPIKESVEKTYLELLPSLKKDKVAANFVSFVPASKIAEIEVKRFIGEPITWVFMNVLAFVLFILMILSTTLIYFKINKKKLVLSRVQGISYFRTYKILFMLIVIQNLIFLTHSLLRGYERATIEAYILYAFIELIIVFHFLSRLEKKELVTTLKGA
;
A
#
# COMPACT_ATOMS: atom_id res chain seq x y z
N MET A 1 -26.56 20.37 19.12
CA MET A 1 -25.11 20.16 19.28
C MET A 1 -24.94 18.68 19.61
N PHE A 2 -24.71 17.83 18.61
CA PHE A 2 -24.48 16.39 18.80
C PHE A 2 -23.06 16.09 18.34
N TYR A 3 -22.10 16.38 19.21
CA TYR A 3 -20.71 15.97 19.07
C TYR A 3 -20.37 15.19 20.35
N GLY A 4 -20.25 13.87 20.22
CA GLY A 4 -19.97 12.97 21.33
C GLY A 4 -20.12 11.51 20.88
N GLU A 5 -19.01 10.92 20.45
CA GLU A 5 -18.67 9.48 20.47
C GLU A 5 -19.66 8.42 19.94
N ASN A 6 -20.67 8.79 19.16
CA ASN A 6 -21.42 7.83 18.36
C ASN A 6 -21.78 8.42 17.00
N THR A 7 -20.93 8.17 16.00
CA THR A 7 -21.19 8.53 14.60
C THR A 7 -22.27 7.64 13.98
N LEU A 8 -22.67 6.56 14.66
CA LEU A 8 -23.82 5.74 14.32
C LEU A 8 -25.06 6.40 14.94
N GLY A 9 -25.85 7.02 14.07
CA GLY A 9 -27.09 7.70 14.43
C GLY A 9 -27.99 6.87 15.34
N VAL A 10 -28.79 7.59 16.13
CA VAL A 10 -29.83 7.07 17.02
C VAL A 10 -30.48 5.81 16.45
N LEU A 11 -30.25 4.67 17.10
CA LEU A 11 -30.84 3.39 16.71
C LEU A 11 -32.33 3.41 17.03
N ILE A 12 -33.16 3.42 15.98
CA ILE A 12 -34.61 3.40 16.10
C ILE A 12 -35.10 1.96 15.92
N PRO A 13 -35.91 1.41 16.84
CA PRO A 13 -36.47 0.08 16.68
C PRO A 13 -37.40 0.03 15.45
N ILE A 14 -37.13 -0.90 14.54
CA ILE A 14 -37.97 -1.14 13.36
C ILE A 14 -39.21 -1.91 13.83
N LYS A 15 -40.40 -1.34 13.63
CA LYS A 15 -41.67 -1.97 14.07
C LYS A 15 -42.13 -3.06 13.10
N GLU A 16 -42.34 -2.70 11.83
CA GLU A 16 -42.88 -3.62 10.80
C GLU A 16 -41.99 -3.67 9.55
N SER A 17 -41.65 -2.52 8.99
CA SER A 17 -40.74 -2.40 7.86
C SER A 17 -39.97 -1.09 7.92
N VAL A 18 -38.82 -1.06 7.26
CA VAL A 18 -37.93 0.11 7.19
C VAL A 18 -38.69 1.33 6.62
N GLU A 19 -39.50 1.11 5.59
CA GLU A 19 -40.25 2.15 4.89
C GLU A 19 -41.41 2.71 5.71
N LYS A 20 -42.21 1.85 6.36
CA LYS A 20 -43.29 2.31 7.24
C LYS A 20 -42.76 3.08 8.44
N THR A 21 -41.67 2.57 9.05
CA THR A 21 -41.00 3.24 10.17
C THR A 21 -40.44 4.60 9.72
N TYR A 22 -39.90 4.71 8.50
CA TYR A 22 -39.47 5.99 7.94
C TYR A 22 -40.61 6.99 7.80
N LEU A 23 -41.73 6.57 7.22
CA LEU A 23 -42.90 7.42 7.00
C LEU A 23 -43.53 7.90 8.31
N GLU A 24 -43.54 7.08 9.36
CA GLU A 24 -43.98 7.47 10.70
C GLU A 24 -43.09 8.57 11.32
N LEU A 25 -41.78 8.52 11.10
CA LEU A 25 -40.81 9.47 11.67
C LEU A 25 -40.64 10.75 10.84
N LEU A 26 -40.94 10.71 9.55
CA LEU A 26 -40.84 11.82 8.61
C LEU A 26 -41.48 13.15 9.10
N PRO A 27 -42.69 13.18 9.70
CA PRO A 27 -43.26 14.43 10.23
C PRO A 27 -42.43 15.02 11.38
N SER A 28 -41.91 14.19 12.30
CA SER A 28 -41.03 14.65 13.38
C SER A 28 -39.68 15.13 12.85
N LEU A 29 -39.10 14.42 11.87
CA LEU A 29 -37.83 14.80 11.24
C LEU A 29 -37.93 16.11 10.43
N LYS A 30 -39.09 16.38 9.81
CA LYS A 30 -39.37 17.66 9.13
C LYS A 30 -39.52 18.80 10.13
N LYS A 31 -40.17 18.57 11.27
CA LYS A 31 -40.32 19.56 12.35
C LYS A 31 -38.96 20.03 12.87
N ASP A 32 -38.03 19.09 13.02
CA ASP A 32 -36.68 19.37 13.52
C ASP A 32 -35.69 19.78 12.42
N LYS A 33 -36.16 19.98 11.17
CA LYS A 33 -35.34 20.34 9.98
C LYS A 33 -34.17 19.39 9.69
N VAL A 34 -34.23 18.15 10.17
CA VAL A 34 -33.18 17.12 9.98
C VAL A 34 -33.58 16.07 8.96
N ALA A 35 -34.76 16.15 8.36
CA ALA A 35 -35.24 15.19 7.34
C ALA A 35 -34.26 14.96 6.18
N ALA A 36 -33.50 15.98 5.77
CA ALA A 36 -32.49 15.86 4.72
C ALA A 36 -31.27 15.00 5.12
N ASN A 37 -31.00 14.85 6.42
CA ASN A 37 -29.85 14.10 6.93
C ASN A 37 -30.14 12.59 7.07
N PHE A 38 -31.41 12.19 7.03
CA PHE A 38 -31.85 10.80 7.21
C PHE A 38 -32.55 10.32 5.93
N VAL A 39 -31.79 10.16 4.85
CA VAL A 39 -32.32 9.79 3.52
C VAL A 39 -32.71 8.30 3.43
N SER A 40 -32.13 7.43 4.27
CA SER A 40 -32.59 6.05 4.41
C SER A 40 -32.26 5.45 5.78
N PHE A 41 -33.13 4.58 6.26
CA PHE A 41 -32.87 3.73 7.42
C PHE A 41 -32.24 2.40 6.95
N VAL A 42 -31.18 1.97 7.63
CA VAL A 42 -30.53 0.69 7.39
C VAL A 42 -30.68 -0.17 8.64
N PRO A 43 -31.05 -1.46 8.52
CA PRO A 43 -31.04 -2.38 9.64
C PRO A 43 -29.67 -2.42 10.32
N ALA A 44 -29.64 -2.48 11.64
CA ALA A 44 -28.39 -2.51 12.43
C ALA A 44 -27.43 -3.64 11.99
N SER A 45 -27.98 -4.78 11.55
CA SER A 45 -27.20 -5.92 11.04
C SER A 45 -26.43 -5.63 9.75
N LYS A 46 -26.85 -4.64 8.95
CA LYS A 46 -26.20 -4.27 7.67
C LYS A 46 -25.29 -3.05 7.79
N ILE A 47 -25.23 -2.41 8.97
CA ILE A 47 -24.38 -1.23 9.19
C ILE A 47 -22.91 -1.57 8.92
N ALA A 48 -22.41 -2.68 9.47
CA ALA A 48 -21.01 -3.09 9.29
C ALA A 48 -20.66 -3.35 7.81
N GLU A 49 -21.55 -4.00 7.06
CA GLU A 49 -21.33 -4.27 5.63
C GLU A 49 -21.31 -2.98 4.80
N ILE A 50 -22.23 -2.05 5.09
CA ILE A 50 -22.32 -0.77 4.40
C ILE A 50 -21.15 0.14 4.75
N GLU A 51 -20.68 0.10 5.99
CA GLU A 51 -19.51 0.85 6.43
C GLU A 51 -18.23 0.35 5.75
N VAL A 52 -18.04 -0.97 5.67
CA VAL A 52 -16.95 -1.59 4.90
C VAL A 52 -17.04 -1.22 3.42
N LYS A 53 -18.21 -1.34 2.78
CA LYS A 53 -18.41 -0.94 1.38
C LYS A 53 -18.19 0.56 1.15
N ARG A 54 -18.53 1.40 2.12
CA ARG A 54 -18.31 2.85 2.06
C ARG A 54 -16.82 3.19 2.14
N PHE A 55 -16.07 2.48 2.96
CA PHE A 55 -14.64 2.76 3.19
C PHE A 55 -13.73 2.15 2.11
N ILE A 56 -14.06 0.95 1.64
CA ILE A 56 -13.21 0.12 0.77
C ILE A 56 -13.76 0.04 -0.67
N GLY A 57 -15.01 0.40 -0.90
CA GLY A 57 -15.70 0.18 -2.18
C GLY A 57 -16.12 -1.28 -2.33
N GLU A 58 -16.02 -1.84 -3.54
CA GLU A 58 -16.18 -3.28 -3.75
C GLU A 58 -14.94 -4.03 -3.18
N PRO A 59 -15.11 -4.92 -2.18
CA PRO A 59 -13.98 -5.54 -1.49
C PRO A 59 -13.05 -6.31 -2.44
N ILE A 60 -13.62 -6.94 -3.46
CA ILE A 60 -12.87 -7.74 -4.44
C ILE A 60 -11.97 -6.86 -5.30
N THR A 61 -12.49 -5.73 -5.79
CA THR A 61 -11.71 -4.81 -6.63
C THR A 61 -10.60 -4.14 -5.83
N TRP A 62 -10.87 -3.78 -4.57
CA TRP A 62 -9.85 -3.25 -3.67
C TRP A 62 -8.71 -4.24 -3.41
N VAL A 63 -9.03 -5.50 -3.08
CA VAL A 63 -8.01 -6.55 -2.87
C VAL A 63 -7.21 -6.75 -4.16
N PHE A 64 -7.90 -6.87 -5.30
CA PHE A 64 -7.25 -7.06 -6.59
C PHE A 64 -6.30 -5.91 -6.94
N MET A 65 -6.71 -4.65 -6.74
CA MET A 65 -5.86 -3.48 -7.01
C MET A 65 -4.60 -3.47 -6.13
N ASN A 66 -4.74 -3.77 -4.83
CA ASN A 66 -3.59 -3.81 -3.92
C ASN A 66 -2.61 -4.95 -4.27
N VAL A 67 -3.13 -6.14 -4.57
CA VAL A 67 -2.30 -7.27 -5.01
C VAL A 67 -1.59 -6.95 -6.32
N LEU A 68 -2.31 -6.37 -7.29
CA LEU A 68 -1.72 -5.97 -8.57
C LEU A 68 -0.62 -4.93 -8.38
N ALA A 69 -0.87 -3.89 -7.57
CA ALA A 69 0.12 -2.87 -7.25
C ALA A 69 1.38 -3.48 -6.59
N PHE A 70 1.18 -4.41 -5.66
CA PHE A 70 2.28 -5.12 -5.01
C PHE A 70 3.08 -5.96 -6.01
N VAL A 71 2.42 -6.70 -6.90
CA VAL A 71 3.11 -7.49 -7.93
C VAL A 71 3.92 -6.60 -8.88
N LEU A 72 3.34 -5.50 -9.34
CA LEU A 72 4.03 -4.52 -10.19
C LEU A 72 5.25 -3.93 -9.50
N PHE A 73 5.13 -3.62 -8.21
CA PHE A 73 6.24 -3.13 -7.39
C PHE A 73 7.40 -4.14 -7.34
N ILE A 74 7.10 -5.41 -7.05
CA ILE A 74 8.11 -6.48 -7.04
C ILE A 74 8.78 -6.63 -8.42
N LEU A 75 7.97 -6.65 -9.50
CA LEU A 75 8.49 -6.76 -10.87
C LEU A 75 9.40 -5.58 -11.22
N MET A 76 9.05 -4.37 -10.80
CA MET A 76 9.86 -3.17 -11.03
C MET A 76 11.21 -3.30 -10.34
N ILE A 77 11.25 -3.68 -9.05
CA ILE A 77 12.50 -3.87 -8.29
C ILE A 77 13.40 -4.93 -8.93
N LEU A 78 12.83 -6.08 -9.30
CA LEU A 78 13.57 -7.16 -9.93
C LEU A 78 14.13 -6.73 -11.29
N SER A 79 13.33 -6.03 -12.09
CA SER A 79 13.72 -5.56 -13.42
C SER A 79 14.84 -4.54 -13.35
N THR A 80 14.73 -3.51 -12.50
CA THR A 80 15.76 -2.48 -12.36
C THR A 80 17.07 -3.07 -11.83
N THR A 81 16.99 -3.96 -10.83
CA THR A 81 18.17 -4.64 -10.28
C THR A 81 18.84 -5.53 -11.33
N LEU A 82 18.06 -6.29 -12.10
CA LEU A 82 18.58 -7.15 -13.17
C LEU A 82 19.24 -6.32 -14.28
N ILE A 83 18.60 -5.23 -14.70
CA ILE A 83 19.13 -4.32 -15.73
C ILE A 83 20.45 -3.72 -15.25
N TYR A 84 20.48 -3.19 -14.03
CA TYR A 84 21.70 -2.62 -13.44
C TYR A 84 22.85 -3.64 -13.41
N PHE A 85 22.55 -4.86 -12.95
CA PHE A 85 23.52 -5.94 -12.88
C PHE A 85 24.03 -6.33 -14.26
N LYS A 86 23.15 -6.48 -15.27
CA LYS A 86 23.54 -6.83 -16.65
C LYS A 86 24.46 -5.77 -17.27
N ILE A 87 24.11 -4.49 -17.13
CA ILE A 87 24.91 -3.37 -17.68
C ILE A 87 26.30 -3.35 -17.04
N ASN A 88 26.40 -3.57 -15.73
CA ASN A 88 27.65 -3.46 -14.98
C ASN A 88 28.34 -4.81 -14.75
N LYS A 89 27.88 -5.89 -15.38
CA LYS A 89 28.25 -7.28 -15.08
C LYS A 89 29.75 -7.49 -14.95
N LYS A 90 30.53 -7.07 -15.96
CA LYS A 90 31.99 -7.26 -15.98
C LYS A 90 32.67 -6.64 -14.77
N LYS A 91 32.32 -5.39 -14.44
CA LYS A 91 32.89 -4.65 -13.31
C LYS A 91 32.50 -5.28 -11.97
N LEU A 92 31.23 -5.67 -11.83
CA LEU A 92 30.70 -6.26 -10.61
C LEU A 92 31.34 -7.63 -10.34
N VAL A 93 31.35 -8.53 -11.34
CA VAL A 93 31.95 -9.86 -11.21
C VAL A 93 33.44 -9.77 -10.93
N LEU A 94 34.19 -8.94 -11.67
CA LEU A 94 35.63 -8.76 -11.43
C LEU A 94 35.91 -8.26 -10.01
N SER A 95 35.15 -7.28 -9.53
CA SER A 95 35.29 -6.76 -8.17
C SER A 95 35.08 -7.86 -7.12
N ARG A 96 34.13 -8.77 -7.35
CA ARG A 96 33.83 -9.86 -6.42
C ARG A 96 34.85 -10.99 -6.49
N VAL A 97 35.39 -11.32 -7.67
CA VAL A 97 36.51 -12.26 -7.83
C VAL A 97 37.75 -11.74 -7.11
N GLN A 98 38.00 -10.43 -7.14
CA GLN A 98 39.08 -9.77 -6.39
C GLN A 98 38.86 -9.72 -4.87
N GLY A 99 37.74 -10.26 -4.34
CA GLY A 99 37.45 -10.29 -2.92
C GLY A 99 36.92 -8.97 -2.35
N ILE A 100 36.56 -7.99 -3.18
CA ILE A 100 36.00 -6.72 -2.70
C ILE A 100 34.66 -6.98 -2.03
N SER A 101 34.46 -6.45 -0.82
CA SER A 101 33.23 -6.61 -0.03
C SER A 101 31.96 -6.25 -0.80
N TYR A 102 30.87 -6.99 -0.54
CA TYR A 102 29.58 -6.85 -1.23
C TYR A 102 29.05 -5.41 -1.29
N PHE A 103 28.96 -4.73 -0.13
CA PHE A 103 28.47 -3.35 -0.06
C PHE A 103 29.31 -2.36 -0.86
N ARG A 104 30.64 -2.56 -0.93
CA ARG A 104 31.54 -1.71 -1.72
C ARG A 104 31.36 -1.94 -3.22
N THR A 105 31.10 -3.18 -3.63
CA THR A 105 30.82 -3.53 -5.04
C THR A 105 29.53 -2.90 -5.55
N TYR A 106 28.44 -3.00 -4.77
CA TYR A 106 27.12 -2.49 -5.17
C TYR A 106 26.80 -1.09 -4.61
N LYS A 107 27.81 -0.35 -4.10
CA LYS A 107 27.61 0.94 -3.42
C LYS A 107 26.77 1.93 -4.23
N ILE A 108 26.97 1.97 -5.55
CA ILE A 108 26.27 2.89 -6.44
C ILE A 108 24.78 2.53 -6.52
N LEU A 109 24.46 1.24 -6.65
CA LEU A 109 23.07 0.79 -6.66
C LEU A 109 22.37 1.11 -5.33
N PHE A 110 23.03 0.86 -4.20
CA PHE A 110 22.46 1.20 -2.90
C PHE A 110 22.28 2.71 -2.71
N MET A 111 23.23 3.54 -3.18
CA MET A 111 23.07 5.00 -3.16
C MET A 111 21.87 5.44 -4.01
N LEU A 112 21.66 4.85 -5.20
CA LEU A 112 20.51 5.16 -6.04
C LEU A 112 19.18 4.80 -5.35
N ILE A 113 19.11 3.65 -4.68
CA ILE A 113 17.92 3.24 -3.91
C ILE A 113 17.66 4.22 -2.75
N VAL A 114 18.71 4.63 -2.03
CA VAL A 114 18.57 5.61 -0.94
C VAL A 114 18.08 6.95 -1.48
N ILE A 115 18.65 7.43 -2.59
CA ILE A 115 18.22 8.70 -3.22
C ILE A 115 16.77 8.60 -3.70
N GLN A 116 16.38 7.50 -4.34
CA GLN A 116 15.00 7.25 -4.78
C GLN A 116 14.02 7.33 -3.59
N ASN A 117 14.33 6.64 -2.50
CA ASN A 117 13.51 6.66 -1.29
C ASN A 117 13.47 8.03 -0.61
N LEU A 118 14.58 8.79 -0.62
CA LEU A 118 14.62 10.16 -0.11
C LEU A 118 13.75 11.12 -0.93
N ILE A 119 13.80 11.02 -2.26
CA ILE A 119 12.94 11.80 -3.17
C ILE A 119 11.48 11.49 -2.88
N PHE A 120 11.16 10.21 -2.68
CA PHE A 120 9.80 9.80 -2.37
C PHE A 120 9.31 10.33 -1.01
N LEU A 121 10.15 10.26 0.02
CA LEU A 121 9.84 10.77 1.35
C LEU A 121 9.61 12.29 1.34
N THR A 122 10.48 13.05 0.66
CA THR A 122 10.33 14.50 0.55
C THR A 122 9.07 14.88 -0.21
N HIS A 123 8.76 14.19 -1.31
CA HIS A 123 7.50 14.36 -2.04
C HIS A 123 6.27 14.10 -1.16
N SER A 124 6.33 13.05 -0.34
CA SER A 124 5.24 12.68 0.55
C SER A 124 4.97 13.73 1.63
N LEU A 125 6.04 14.29 2.21
CA LEU A 125 5.96 15.36 3.20
C LEU A 125 5.40 16.66 2.59
N LEU A 126 5.83 17.02 1.37
CA LEU A 126 5.35 18.23 0.69
C LEU A 126 3.87 18.18 0.33
N ARG A 127 3.33 16.99 0.04
CA ARG A 127 1.91 16.81 -0.26
C ARG A 127 1.03 16.63 0.98
N GLY A 128 1.63 16.53 2.16
CA GLY A 128 0.89 16.32 3.41
C GLY A 128 0.14 14.98 3.43
N TYR A 129 0.73 13.91 2.89
CA TYR A 129 0.11 12.58 2.99
C TYR A 129 -0.10 12.16 4.45
N GLU A 130 -1.15 11.35 4.67
CA GLU A 130 -1.46 10.81 5.99
C GLU A 130 -0.29 10.00 6.55
N ARG A 131 -0.12 10.01 7.88
CA ARG A 131 0.98 9.30 8.56
C ARG A 131 1.01 7.81 8.24
N ALA A 132 -0.15 7.16 8.20
CA ALA A 132 -0.27 5.74 7.87
C ALA A 132 0.32 5.42 6.48
N THR A 133 0.14 6.32 5.51
CA THR A 133 0.71 6.18 4.16
C THR A 133 2.23 6.31 4.20
N ILE A 134 2.77 7.27 4.95
CA ILE A 134 4.22 7.44 5.11
C ILE A 134 4.86 6.21 5.78
N GLU A 135 4.22 5.67 6.82
CA GLU A 135 4.66 4.44 7.50
C GLU A 135 4.67 3.24 6.55
N ALA A 136 3.63 3.08 5.72
CA ALA A 136 3.58 2.04 4.70
C ALA A 136 4.73 2.17 3.67
N TYR A 137 5.09 3.39 3.27
CA TYR A 137 6.21 3.62 2.37
C TYR A 137 7.56 3.26 2.99
N ILE A 138 7.76 3.57 4.27
CA ILE A 138 8.97 3.18 4.99
C ILE A 138 9.08 1.64 5.00
N LEU A 139 7.97 0.93 5.24
CA LEU A 139 7.94 -0.52 5.17
C LEU A 139 8.27 -1.03 3.76
N TYR A 140 7.73 -0.41 2.71
CA TYR A 140 8.08 -0.75 1.33
C TYR A 140 9.57 -0.57 1.01
N ALA A 141 10.20 0.49 1.52
CA ALA A 141 11.64 0.71 1.35
C ALA A 141 12.47 -0.41 2.00
N PHE A 142 12.07 -0.89 3.19
CA PHE A 142 12.72 -2.03 3.83
C PHE A 142 12.56 -3.32 3.01
N ILE A 143 11.35 -3.57 2.49
CA ILE A 143 11.07 -4.73 1.63
C ILE A 143 11.91 -4.66 0.35
N GLU A 144 12.01 -3.50 -0.28
CA GLU A 144 12.85 -3.27 -1.46
C GLU A 144 14.31 -3.66 -1.18
N LEU A 145 14.89 -3.18 -0.08
CA LEU A 145 16.27 -3.50 0.30
C LEU A 145 16.49 -5.00 0.50
N ILE A 146 15.56 -5.69 1.16
CA ILE A 146 15.65 -7.15 1.39
C ILE A 146 15.62 -7.90 0.05
N ILE A 147 14.70 -7.54 -0.85
CA ILE A 147 14.54 -8.19 -2.15
C ILE A 147 15.78 -7.95 -3.02
N VAL A 148 16.24 -6.70 -3.12
CA VAL A 148 17.45 -6.34 -3.88
C VAL A 148 18.65 -7.13 -3.37
N PHE A 149 18.83 -7.18 -2.04
CA PHE A 149 19.93 -7.92 -1.43
C PHE A 149 19.88 -9.43 -1.75
N HIS A 150 18.70 -10.05 -1.58
CA HIS A 150 18.52 -11.47 -1.88
C HIS A 150 18.75 -11.77 -3.36
N PHE A 151 18.19 -10.95 -4.23
CA PHE A 151 18.23 -11.17 -5.67
C PHE A 151 19.64 -10.99 -6.25
N LEU A 152 20.35 -9.92 -5.87
CA LEU A 152 21.75 -9.72 -6.24
C LEU A 152 22.65 -10.86 -5.75
N SER A 153 22.45 -11.33 -4.52
CA SER A 153 23.22 -12.46 -3.98
C SER A 153 23.05 -13.74 -4.82
N ARG A 154 21.85 -13.98 -5.35
CA ARG A 154 21.61 -15.12 -6.26
C ARG A 154 22.22 -14.91 -7.64
N LEU A 155 22.08 -13.72 -8.21
CA LEU A 155 22.69 -13.37 -9.50
C LEU A 155 24.22 -13.49 -9.45
N GLU A 156 24.83 -12.97 -8.39
CA GLU A 156 26.27 -13.04 -8.18
C GLU A 156 26.78 -14.48 -8.08
N LYS A 157 26.14 -15.32 -7.25
CA LYS A 157 26.53 -16.73 -7.12
C LYS A 157 26.45 -17.47 -8.45
N LYS A 158 25.38 -17.23 -9.22
CA LYS A 158 25.20 -17.85 -10.55
C LYS A 158 26.34 -17.44 -11.50
N GLU A 159 26.69 -16.16 -11.52
CA GLU A 159 27.72 -15.65 -12.43
C GLU A 159 29.14 -16.04 -12.03
N LEU A 160 29.47 -16.00 -10.73
CA LEU A 160 30.77 -16.46 -10.24
C LEU A 160 31.01 -17.93 -10.61
N VAL A 161 30.02 -18.80 -10.44
CA VAL A 161 30.11 -20.21 -10.85
C VAL A 161 30.34 -20.33 -12.36
N THR A 162 29.71 -19.47 -13.15
CA THR A 162 29.85 -19.49 -14.62
C THR A 162 31.24 -19.02 -15.04
N THR A 163 31.72 -17.92 -14.47
CA THR A 163 33.05 -17.35 -14.74
C THR A 163 34.18 -18.29 -14.29
N LEU A 164 34.05 -18.93 -13.13
CA LEU A 164 35.06 -19.90 -12.64
C LEU A 164 35.13 -21.17 -13.48
N LYS A 165 34.04 -21.53 -14.17
CA LYS A 165 34.02 -22.65 -15.12
C LYS A 165 34.65 -22.30 -16.48
N GLY A 166 35.11 -21.07 -16.67
CA GLY A 166 35.77 -20.63 -17.90
C GLY A 166 34.83 -20.47 -19.11
N ALA A 167 33.52 -20.32 -18.86
CA ALA A 167 32.52 -20.03 -19.90
C ALA A 167 32.39 -18.53 -20.18
#